data_AF-V5HBX2-F1
#
_entry.id   AF-V5HBX2-F1
#
_cell.length_a   1.000
_cell.length_b   1.000
_cell.length_c   1.000
_cell.angle_alpha   90.00
_cell.angle_beta   90.00
_cell.angle_gamma   90.00
#
_symmetry.space_group_name_H-M   'P 1'
#
loop_
_entity.id
_entity.type
_entity.pdbx_description
1 polymer ?
#
loop_
_entity_poly.entity_id
_entity_poly.type
_entity_poly.pdbx_seq_one_letter_code
_entity_poly.pdbx_strand_id
1 'polypeptide(L)' 'MARLLQFTTGCSQLPPGGFAELNPRFHITSAPTFGNLPTAHTCFNQLCLPDYDSYEQFERALRISVNEGTEGFGMI' A
#
# COMPACT_ATOMS: atom_id res chain seq x y z
N MET A 1 9.62 7.38 9.45
CA MET A 1 8.81 7.60 8.23
C MET A 1 7.50 6.81 8.33
N ALA A 2 6.39 7.36 7.86
CA ALA A 2 5.11 6.66 7.76
C ALA A 2 5.06 5.82 6.47
N ARG A 3 5.64 4.61 6.52
CA ARG A 3 5.90 3.79 5.32
C ARG A 3 4.62 3.36 4.59
N LEU A 4 3.54 3.03 5.29
CA LEU A 4 2.27 2.66 4.65
C LEU A 4 1.68 3.81 3.84
N LEU A 5 1.76 5.03 4.36
CA LEU A 5 1.28 6.22 3.66
C LEU A 5 2.11 6.47 2.40
N GLN A 6 3.44 6.34 2.50
CA GLN A 6 4.33 6.48 1.35
C GLN A 6 4.13 5.38 0.32
N PHE A 7 3.90 4.13 0.75
CA PHE A 7 3.60 3.00 -0.12
C PHE A 7 2.33 3.24 -0.94
N THR A 8 1.32 3.86 -0.33
CA THR A 8 -0.02 3.99 -0.93
C THR A 8 -0.25 5.32 -1.62
N THR A 9 0.46 6.39 -1.25
CA THR A 9 0.26 7.75 -1.78
C THR A 9 1.52 8.34 -2.43
N GLY A 10 2.67 7.67 -2.31
CA GLY A 10 3.98 8.21 -2.73
C GLY A 10 4.54 9.29 -1.80
N CYS A 11 3.77 9.75 -0.80
CA CYS A 11 4.18 10.78 0.15
C CYS A 11 4.22 10.22 1.57
N SER A 12 5.22 10.62 2.36
CA SER A 12 5.31 10.25 3.78
C SER A 12 4.52 11.17 4.72
N GLN A 13 3.84 12.18 4.18
CA GLN A 13 3.08 13.20 4.90
C GLN A 13 1.70 13.42 4.27
N LEU A 14 0.71 13.68 5.13
CA LEU A 14 -0.65 14.04 4.71
C LEU A 14 -0.76 15.55 4.44
N PRO A 15 -1.79 15.97 3.69
CA PRO A 15 -2.22 17.37 3.67
C PRO A 15 -2.60 17.87 5.08
N PRO A 16 -2.66 19.19 5.32
CA PRO A 16 -3.08 19.76 6.60
C PRO A 16 -4.45 19.27 7.10
N GLY A 17 -5.42 19.03 6.21
CA GLY A 17 -6.72 18.44 6.56
C GLY A 17 -6.74 16.91 6.63
N GLY A 18 -5.58 16.26 6.57
CA GLY A 18 -5.43 14.81 6.75
C GLY A 18 -5.95 13.99 5.57
N PHE A 19 -6.37 12.76 5.85
CA PHE A 19 -6.87 11.82 4.82
C PHE A 19 -8.12 12.33 4.09
N ALA A 20 -8.92 13.18 4.72
CA ALA A 20 -10.13 13.75 4.13
C ALA A 20 -9.84 14.62 2.90
N GLU A 21 -8.64 15.19 2.82
CA GLU A 21 -8.17 16.02 1.70
C GLU A 21 -7.39 15.25 0.63
N LEU A 22 -7.21 13.93 0.79
CA LEU A 22 -6.65 13.13 -0.30
C LEU A 22 -7.64 13.07 -1.46
N ASN A 23 -7.19 13.51 -2.63
CA ASN A 23 -7.96 13.42 -3.87
C ASN A 23 -7.11 12.77 -4.98
N PRO A 24 -7.45 11.54 -5.40
CA PRO A 24 -8.55 10.69 -4.94
C PRO A 24 -8.39 10.21 -3.48
N ARG A 25 -9.50 9.82 -2.83
CA ARG A 25 -9.44 9.35 -1.43
C ARG A 25 -8.68 8.03 -1.30
N PHE A 26 -8.02 7.85 -0.16
CA PHE A 26 -7.43 6.57 0.18
C PHE A 26 -8.52 5.48 0.23
N HIS A 27 -8.27 4.34 -0.41
CA HIS A 27 -9.21 3.22 -0.44
C HIS A 27 -8.50 1.87 -0.65
N ILE A 28 -9.20 0.80 -0.28
CA ILE A 28 -8.71 -0.58 -0.35
C ILE A 28 -9.60 -1.37 -1.29
N THR A 29 -8.99 -2.16 -2.17
CA THR A 29 -9.70 -3.04 -3.12
C THR A 29 -9.15 -4.45 -3.05
N SER A 30 -10.01 -5.45 -3.23
CA SER A 30 -9.55 -6.82 -3.50
C SER A 30 -8.93 -6.89 -4.90
N ALA A 31 -7.84 -7.64 -5.05
CA ALA A 31 -7.16 -7.86 -6.32
C ALA A 31 -7.13 -9.35 -6.67
N PRO A 32 -7.56 -9.75 -7.90
CA PRO A 32 -7.49 -11.13 -8.33
C PRO A 32 -6.03 -11.58 -8.43
N THR A 33 -5.78 -12.77 -7.90
CA THR A 33 -4.47 -13.30 -7.53
C THR A 33 -3.52 -13.49 -8.71
N PHE A 34 -2.52 -12.62 -8.81
CA PHE A 34 -1.20 -12.95 -9.33
C PHE A 34 -0.14 -12.38 -8.38
N GLY A 35 0.12 -13.12 -7.29
CA GLY A 35 1.15 -12.79 -6.30
C GLY A 35 0.63 -12.72 -4.87
N ASN A 36 1.51 -13.05 -3.91
CA ASN A 36 1.20 -13.08 -2.47
C ASN A 36 1.31 -11.70 -1.78
N LEU A 37 1.72 -10.65 -2.50
CA LEU A 37 2.08 -9.35 -1.92
C LEU A 37 1.04 -8.28 -2.30
N PRO A 38 0.67 -7.40 -1.35
CA PRO A 38 -0.14 -6.22 -1.67
C PRO A 38 0.56 -5.32 -2.68
N THR A 39 -0.24 -4.72 -3.55
CA THR A 39 0.22 -3.70 -4.50
C THR A 39 -0.44 -2.37 -4.21
N ALA A 40 0.15 -1.28 -4.68
CA ALA A 40 -0.41 0.05 -4.51
C ALA A 40 -0.40 0.82 -5.83
N HIS A 41 -1.44 1.62 -6.04
CA HIS A 41 -1.48 2.60 -7.12
C HIS A 41 -1.47 3.99 -6.51
N THR A 42 -0.27 4.57 -6.41
CA THR A 42 -0.03 5.84 -5.74
C THR A 42 -0.78 7.00 -6.38
N CYS A 43 -0.92 7.02 -7.70
CA CYS A 43 -1.74 8.00 -8.41
C CYS A 43 -3.21 8.01 -7.96
N PHE A 44 -3.69 6.88 -7.41
CA PHE A 44 -5.08 6.72 -6.98
C PHE A 44 -5.25 6.58 -5.46
N ASN A 45 -4.17 6.70 -4.68
CA ASN A 45 -4.17 6.43 -3.24
C ASN A 45 -4.79 5.05 -2.89
N GLN A 46 -4.54 4.05 -3.74
CA GLN A 46 -5.22 2.75 -3.69
C GLN A 46 -4.28 1.66 -3.17
N LEU A 47 -4.76 0.87 -2.20
CA LEU A 47 -4.12 -0.36 -1.74
C LEU A 47 -4.90 -1.58 -2.25
N CYS A 48 -4.24 -2.42 -3.03
CA CYS A 48 -4.79 -3.64 -3.60
C CYS A 48 -4.36 -4.83 -2.73
N LEU A 49 -5.32 -5.50 -2.11
CA LEU A 49 -5.08 -6.66 -1.25
C LEU A 49 -5.47 -7.96 -1.97
N PRO A 50 -4.54 -8.92 -2.07
CA PRO A 50 -4.87 -10.31 -2.36
C PRO A 50 -5.75 -10.93 -1.26
N ASP A 51 -6.40 -12.04 -1.59
CA ASP A 51 -7.06 -12.87 -0.58
C ASP A 51 -6.01 -13.61 0.26
N TYR A 52 -6.15 -13.57 1.58
CA TYR A 52 -5.26 -14.23 2.54
C TYR A 52 -6.05 -15.20 3.41
N ASP A 53 -5.46 -16.37 3.66
CA ASP A 53 -6.10 -17.43 4.46
C ASP A 53 -6.03 -17.13 5.98
N SER A 54 -5.12 -16.24 6.38
CA SER A 54 -4.96 -15.85 7.78
C SER A 54 -4.48 -14.41 7.93
N TYR A 55 -4.75 -13.82 9.11
CA TYR A 55 -4.27 -12.48 9.45
C TYR A 55 -2.74 -12.41 9.46
N GLU A 56 -2.07 -13.46 9.93
CA GLU A 56 -0.61 -13.53 9.99
C GLU A 56 0.01 -13.53 8.59
N GLN A 57 -0.65 -14.17 7.62
CA GLN A 57 -0.23 -14.13 6.23
C GLN A 57 -0.37 -12.72 5.65
N PHE A 58 -1.52 -12.08 5.87
CA PHE A 58 -1.76 -10.69 5.51
C PHE A 58 -0.73 -9.74 6.13
N GLU A 59 -0.51 -9.82 7.44
CA GLU A 59 0.40 -8.93 8.17
C GLU A 59 1.83 -9.09 7.65
N ARG A 60 2.29 -10.33 7.44
CA ARG A 60 3.61 -10.62 6.88
C ARG A 60 3.76 -10.02 5.48
N ALA A 61 2.80 -10.27 4.60
CA ALA A 61 2.83 -9.79 3.22
C ALA A 61 2.77 -8.25 3.15
N LEU A 62 1.91 -7.61 3.95
CA LEU A 62 1.81 -6.15 4.04
C LEU A 62 3.11 -5.53 4.57
N ARG A 63 3.71 -6.11 5.61
CA ARG A 63 5.01 -5.64 6.12
C ARG A 63 6.10 -5.71 5.05
N ILE A 64 6.14 -6.79 4.27
CA ILE A 64 7.10 -6.92 3.16
C ILE A 64 6.84 -5.81 2.13
N SER A 65 5.61 -5.69 1.62
CA SER A 65 5.29 -4.67 0.60
C SER A 65 5.55 -3.24 1.06
N VAL A 66 5.24 -2.92 2.31
CA VAL A 66 5.41 -1.55 2.84
C VAL A 66 6.88 -1.20 3.11
N ASN A 67 7.72 -2.19 3.45
CA ASN A 67 9.15 -1.94 3.68
C ASN A 67 9.95 -1.93 2.37
N GLU A 68 9.66 -2.87 1.46
CA GLU A 68 10.45 -3.07 0.23
C GLU A 68 9.86 -2.33 -0.97
N GLY A 69 8.54 -2.13 -1.01
CA GLY A 69 7.85 -1.56 -2.18
C GLY A 69 8.00 -0.05 -2.33
N THR A 70 8.39 0.68 -1.29
CA THR A 70 8.57 2.15 -1.35
C THR A 70 9.83 2.60 -2.07
N GLU A 71 10.87 1.77 -2.13
CA GLU A 71 12.13 2.07 -2.82
C GLU A 71 12.12 1.59 -4.28
N GLY A 72 10.98 1.02 -4.72
CA GLY A 72 10.90 0.16 -5.89
C GLY A 72 11.54 -1.19 -5.58
N PHE A 73 11.03 -2.28 -6.17
CA PHE A 73 11.79 -3.52 -6.28
C PHE A 73 12.96 -3.28 -7.26
N GLY A 74 13.91 -2.46 -6.82
CA GLY A 74 15.15 -2.17 -7.51
C GLY A 74 16.00 -3.42 -7.46
N MET A 75 16.13 -4.03 -8.63
CA MET A 75 17.18 -4.98 -8.95
C MET A 75 18.52 -4.45 -8.41
N ILE A 76 19.29 -5.34 -7.78
CA ILE A 76 20.76 -5.26 -7.75
C ILE A 76 21.34 -4.79 -9.07
#